data_AF-A0A972KSI5-F1
#
_entry.id   AF-A0A972KSI5-F1
#
_cell.length_a   1.000
_cell.length_b   1.000
_cell.length_c   1.000
_cell.angle_alpha   90.00
_cell.angle_beta   90.00
_cell.angle_gamma   90.00
#
_symmetry.space_group_name_H-M   'P 1'
#
loop_
_entity.id
_entity.type
_entity.pdbx_description
1 polymer ?
#
loop_
_entity_poly.entity_id
_entity_poly.type
_entity_poly.pdbx_seq_one_letter_code
_entity_poly.pdbx_strand_id
1 'polypeptide(L)'
;QDVANHITRPDIIALSGPGVKVLAGFVVEDPLLDVAREQKHQPDRIRVETIPGMGTVKVRWIVQGNGEITVTAESVKGGRDELRVR
;
A
#
# COMPACT_ATOMS: atom_id res chain seq x y z
N GLN A 1 -6.98 7.23 20.09
CA GLN A 1 -7.27 8.67 20.05
C GLN A 1 -6.45 9.37 18.97
N ASP A 2 -5.16 9.03 18.80
CA ASP A 2 -4.25 9.71 17.86
C ASP A 2 -4.57 9.53 16.36
N VAL A 3 -4.98 8.31 15.97
CA VAL A 3 -5.33 7.95 14.57
C VAL A 3 -6.56 8.75 14.11
N ALA A 4 -7.64 8.70 14.90
CA ALA A 4 -8.87 9.47 14.62
C ALA A 4 -8.63 10.99 14.54
N ASN A 5 -7.63 11.50 15.26
CA ASN A 5 -7.25 12.92 15.25
C ASN A 5 -6.18 13.25 14.20
N HIS A 6 -5.76 12.30 13.36
CA HIS A 6 -4.76 12.47 12.31
C HIS A 6 -3.41 13.05 12.80
N ILE A 7 -3.04 12.76 14.05
CA ILE A 7 -1.81 13.28 14.67
C ILE A 7 -0.59 12.50 14.14
N THR A 8 -0.75 11.20 13.95
CA THR A 8 0.30 10.31 13.46
C THR A 8 0.33 10.32 11.93
N ARG A 9 1.53 10.27 11.31
CA ARG A 9 1.62 10.11 9.85
C ARG A 9 0.91 8.81 9.42
N PRO A 10 0.31 8.78 8.22
CA PRO A 10 -0.18 7.54 7.64
C PRO A 10 0.94 6.50 7.48
N ASP A 11 0.57 5.24 7.59
CA ASP A 11 1.39 4.12 7.18
C ASP A 11 1.44 4.08 5.64
N ILE A 12 2.56 3.58 5.10
CA ILE A 12 2.86 3.65 3.68
C ILE A 12 3.17 2.27 3.15
N ILE A 13 2.53 1.89 2.05
CA ILE A 13 2.86 0.68 1.31
C ILE A 13 3.27 1.10 -0.10
N ALA A 14 4.52 0.82 -0.46
CA ALA A 14 5.14 1.26 -1.71
C ALA A 14 5.50 0.08 -2.60
N LEU A 15 5.38 0.27 -3.91
CA LEU A 15 5.81 -0.68 -4.93
C LEU A 15 6.85 0.00 -5.81
N SER A 16 8.03 -0.60 -5.93
CA SER A 16 9.08 -0.15 -6.83
C SER A 16 9.73 -1.32 -7.58
N GLY A 17 10.41 -1.05 -8.69
CA GLY A 17 11.10 -2.10 -9.44
C GLY A 17 11.70 -1.57 -10.75
N PRO A 18 12.85 -2.08 -11.18
CA PRO A 18 13.42 -1.70 -12.47
C PRO A 18 12.52 -2.16 -13.62
N GLY A 19 12.20 -1.24 -14.54
CA GLY A 19 11.36 -1.56 -15.71
C GLY A 19 9.88 -1.80 -15.39
N VAL A 20 9.42 -1.44 -14.19
CA VAL A 20 8.02 -1.55 -13.77
C VAL A 20 7.42 -0.14 -13.63
N LYS A 21 6.28 0.08 -14.28
CA LYS A 21 5.50 1.31 -14.17
C LYS A 21 4.17 1.01 -13.49
N VAL A 22 3.90 1.69 -12.37
CA VAL A 22 2.60 1.61 -11.71
C VAL A 22 1.60 2.48 -12.47
N LEU A 23 0.50 1.88 -12.92
CA LEU A 23 -0.57 2.56 -13.64
C LEU A 23 -1.67 3.03 -12.69
N ALA A 24 -2.06 2.18 -11.75
CA ALA A 24 -3.09 2.47 -10.75
C ALA A 24 -2.81 1.73 -9.44
N GLY A 25 -3.31 2.27 -8.35
CA GLY A 25 -3.10 1.75 -7.00
C GLY A 25 -4.35 1.92 -6.16
N PHE A 26 -4.68 0.91 -5.35
CA PHE A 26 -5.95 0.81 -4.64
C PHE A 26 -5.77 0.29 -3.22
N VAL A 27 -6.60 0.78 -2.31
CA VAL A 27 -6.87 0.15 -1.01
C VAL A 27 -8.14 -0.70 -1.18
N VAL A 28 -8.06 -2.00 -0.90
CA VAL A 28 -9.20 -2.91 -1.01
C VAL A 28 -10.02 -2.81 0.27
N GLU A 29 -11.27 -2.37 0.15
CA GLU A 29 -12.20 -2.18 1.27
C GLU A 29 -13.04 -3.45 1.49
N ASP A 30 -13.50 -4.08 0.41
CA ASP A 30 -14.15 -5.39 0.46
C ASP A 30 -13.64 -6.28 -0.70
N PRO A 31 -12.84 -7.34 -0.42
CA PRO A 31 -12.31 -8.22 -1.43
C PRO A 31 -13.34 -9.18 -2.04
N LEU A 32 -14.47 -9.43 -1.37
CA LEU A 32 -15.53 -10.32 -1.86
C LEU A 32 -16.48 -9.60 -2.82
N LEU A 33 -16.65 -8.29 -2.62
CA LEU A 33 -17.51 -7.42 -3.44
C LEU A 33 -16.72 -6.60 -4.48
N ASP A 34 -15.41 -6.83 -4.59
CA ASP A 34 -14.47 -6.06 -5.43
C ASP A 34 -14.56 -4.53 -5.21
N VAL A 35 -14.83 -4.13 -3.97
CA VAL A 35 -14.89 -2.72 -3.57
C VAL A 35 -13.48 -2.27 -3.19
N ALA A 36 -12.95 -1.32 -3.96
CA ALA A 36 -11.64 -0.75 -3.71
C ALA A 36 -11.63 0.76 -3.95
N ARG A 37 -10.87 1.47 -3.11
CA ARG A 37 -10.68 2.91 -3.20
C ARG A 37 -9.36 3.23 -3.87
N GLU A 38 -9.43 3.96 -4.98
CA GLU A 38 -8.27 4.36 -5.76
C GLU A 38 -7.43 5.45 -5.06
N GLN A 39 -6.10 5.29 -5.11
CA GLN A 39 -5.10 6.31 -4.76
C GLN A 39 -4.73 7.10 -6.02
N LYS A 40 -5.49 8.16 -6.31
CA LYS A 40 -5.34 8.98 -7.53
C LYS A 40 -3.97 9.64 -7.67
N HIS A 41 -3.32 9.98 -6.56
CA HIS A 41 -2.01 10.63 -6.55
C HIS A 41 -0.97 9.71 -5.93
N GLN A 42 0.16 9.53 -6.63
CA GLN A 42 1.25 8.61 -6.24
C GLN A 42 0.72 7.17 -6.07
N PRO A 43 0.18 6.55 -7.14
CA PRO A 43 -0.41 5.21 -7.06
C PRO A 43 0.61 4.15 -6.67
N ASP A 44 1.91 4.40 -6.91
CA ASP A 44 3.04 3.58 -6.47
C ASP A 44 3.21 3.56 -4.94
N ARG A 45 2.63 4.55 -4.23
CA ARG A 45 2.84 4.76 -2.81
C ARG A 45 1.50 4.96 -2.10
N ILE A 46 0.86 3.84 -1.76
CA ILE A 46 -0.45 3.79 -1.12
C ILE A 46 -0.34 4.28 0.32
N ARG A 47 -1.16 5.28 0.66
CA ARG A 47 -1.29 5.78 2.03
C ARG A 47 -2.47 5.11 2.71
N VAL A 48 -2.23 4.53 3.89
CA VAL A 48 -3.26 3.94 4.74
C VAL A 48 -3.16 4.59 6.11
N GLU A 49 -4.31 4.87 6.73
CA GLU A 49 -4.34 5.66 7.97
C GLU A 49 -3.53 4.98 9.09
N THR A 50 -3.70 3.66 9.24
CA THR A 50 -2.87 2.81 10.08
C THR A 50 -3.06 1.34 9.68
N ILE A 51 -2.04 0.51 9.89
CA ILE A 51 -2.18 -0.95 9.85
C ILE A 51 -2.58 -1.41 11.26
N PRO A 52 -3.80 -1.92 11.47
CA PRO A 52 -4.27 -2.33 12.79
C PRO A 52 -3.51 -3.56 13.30
N GLY A 53 -3.21 -3.58 14.60
CA GLY A 53 -2.68 -4.78 15.25
C GLY A 53 -3.68 -5.93 15.18
N MET A 54 -3.21 -7.13 14.84
CA MET A 54 -4.04 -8.33 14.59
C MET A 54 -5.03 -8.19 13.42
N GLY A 55 -4.87 -7.19 12.56
CA GLY A 55 -5.67 -7.03 11.34
C GLY A 55 -4.82 -7.12 10.08
N THR A 56 -5.45 -6.87 8.93
CA THR A 56 -4.77 -6.88 7.63
C THR A 56 -5.33 -5.77 6.77
N VAL A 57 -4.44 -5.01 6.14
CA VAL A 57 -4.79 -4.06 5.09
C VAL A 57 -4.41 -4.69 3.76
N LYS A 58 -5.35 -4.71 2.81
CA LYS A 58 -5.12 -5.23 1.46
C LYS A 58 -4.99 -4.08 0.49
N VAL A 59 -3.94 -4.10 -0.30
CA VAL A 59 -3.70 -3.13 -1.38
C VAL A 59 -3.52 -3.87 -2.70
N ARG A 60 -3.86 -3.20 -3.78
CA ARG A 60 -3.78 -3.75 -5.15
C ARG A 60 -3.15 -2.72 -6.06
N TRP A 61 -2.31 -3.18 -6.98
CA TRP A 61 -1.76 -2.36 -8.04
C TRP A 61 -2.06 -2.96 -9.40
N ILE A 62 -2.20 -2.07 -10.39
CA ILE A 62 -2.10 -2.42 -11.80
C ILE A 62 -0.76 -1.90 -12.27
N VAL A 63 0.10 -2.79 -12.75
CA VAL A 63 1.47 -2.48 -13.17
C VAL A 63 1.67 -2.86 -14.62
N GLN A 64 2.57 -2.14 -15.29
CA GLN A 64 3.05 -2.44 -16.63
C GLN A 64 4.55 -2.74 -16.55
N GLY A 65 4.96 -3.85 -17.15
CA GLY A 65 6.34 -4.35 -17.14
C GLY A 65 6.42 -5.76 -16.57
N ASN A 66 7.62 -6.36 -16.66
CA ASN A 66 7.91 -7.73 -16.24
C ASN A 66 9.22 -7.81 -15.42
N GLY A 67 9.66 -6.68 -14.85
CA GLY A 67 10.82 -6.63 -13.98
C GLY A 67 10.49 -7.12 -12.56
N GLU A 68 11.54 -7.41 -11.80
CA GLU A 68 11.42 -7.74 -10.37
C GLU A 68 10.79 -6.56 -9.60
N ILE A 69 9.84 -6.87 -8.73
CA ILE A 69 9.09 -5.90 -7.94
C ILE A 69 9.52 -6.01 -6.48
N THR A 70 9.74 -4.87 -5.83
CA THR A 70 9.91 -4.77 -4.39
C THR A 70 8.70 -4.04 -3.80
N VAL A 71 8.03 -4.69 -2.85
CA VAL A 71 6.99 -4.09 -2.03
C VAL A 71 7.60 -3.74 -0.68
N THR A 72 7.45 -2.48 -0.26
CA THR A 72 7.90 -2.00 1.05
C THR A 72 6.70 -1.57 1.88
N ALA A 73 6.60 -2.07 3.11
CA ALA A 73 5.62 -1.61 4.09
C ALA A 73 6.33 -0.81 5.19
N GLU A 74 5.92 0.42 5.42
CA GLU A 74 6.37 1.27 6.52
C GLU A 74 5.19 1.62 7.42
N SER A 75 5.21 1.11 8.65
CA SER A 75 4.27 1.48 9.70
C SER A 75 4.97 2.25 10.81
N VAL A 76 4.32 3.30 11.32
CA VAL A 76 4.84 4.06 12.46
C VAL A 76 4.97 3.20 13.71
N LYS A 77 4.09 2.19 13.86
CA LYS A 77 4.07 1.28 15.01
C LYS A 77 4.76 -0.04 14.70
N GLY A 78 4.62 -0.53 13.46
CA GLY A 78 5.15 -1.83 13.03
C GLY A 78 6.58 -1.80 12.49
N GLY A 79 7.16 -0.63 12.27
CA GLY A 79 8.48 -0.51 11.65
C GLY A 79 8.43 -0.66 10.13
N ARG A 80 9.51 -1.16 9.53
CA ARG A 80 9.63 -1.31 8.07
C ARG A 80 9.96 -2.75 7.70
N ASP A 81 9.31 -3.23 6.64
CA ASP A 81 9.58 -4.54 6.04
C ASP A 81 9.61 -4.45 4.51
N GLU A 82 10.34 -5.35 3.86
CA GLU A 82 10.46 -5.43 2.40
C GLU A 82 10.28 -6.84 1.86
N LEU A 83 9.56 -6.96 0.74
CA LEU A 83 9.36 -8.21 0.03
C LEU A 83 9.71 -8.04 -1.44
N ARG A 84 10.51 -8.95 -1.99
CA ARG A 84 10.86 -8.99 -3.42
C ARG A 84 10.09 -10.11 -4.11
N VAL A 85 9.54 -9.81 -5.28
CA VAL A 85 8.69 -10.68 -6.08
C VAL A 85 9.18 -10.66 -7.53
N ARG A 86 9.27 -11.84 -8.15
CA ARG A 86 9.62 -12.03 -9.56
C ARG A 86 8.40 -12.37 -10.41
#